data_AF-A0A948DZJ0-F1
#
_entry.id   AF-A0A948DZJ0-F1
#
_cell.length_a   1.000
_cell.length_b   1.000
_cell.length_c   1.000
_cell.angle_alpha   90.00
_cell.angle_beta   90.00
_cell.angle_gamma   90.00
#
_symmetry.space_group_name_H-M   'P 1'
#
loop_
_entity.id
_entity.type
_entity.pdbx_description
1 polymer ?
#
loop_
_entity_poly.entity_id
_entity_poly.type
_entity_poly.pdbx_seq_one_letter_code
_entity_poly.pdbx_strand_id
1 'polypeptide(L)' 'MSIVYTLKKLVDPVRVRMEETERKRLVEVGESEKSEDAKYRCRVCGLESRSNEYCPACLADTMETVRQS' A
#
# COMPACT_ATOMS: atom_id res chain seq x y z
N MET A 1 -11.03 2.57 -23.21
CA MET A 1 -12.49 2.80 -23.19
C MET A 1 -13.15 1.86 -24.19
N SER A 2 -14.30 1.26 -23.86
CA SER A 2 -15.02 0.32 -24.75
C SER A 2 -16.35 0.92 -25.21
N ILE A 3 -16.76 0.67 -26.45
CA ILE A 3 -18.03 1.16 -27.02
C ILE A 3 -19.25 0.64 -26.26
N VAL A 4 -19.17 -0.59 -25.73
CA VAL A 4 -20.22 -1.20 -24.89
C VAL A 4 -20.42 -0.40 -23.61
N TYR A 5 -19.34 0.14 -23.06
CA TYR A 5 -19.39 0.96 -21.85
C TYR A 5 -20.01 2.33 -22.11
N THR A 6 -19.75 2.93 -23.28
CA THR A 6 -20.41 4.17 -23.70
C THR A 6 -21.92 3.98 -23.88
N LEU A 7 -22.35 2.86 -24.48
CA LEU A 7 -23.77 2.54 -24.65
C LEU A 7 -24.48 2.33 -23.30
N LYS A 8 -23.84 1.65 -22.34
CA LYS A 8 -24.41 1.47 -20.99
C LYS A 8 -24.64 2.81 -20.27
N LYS A 9 -23.76 3.80 -20.45
CA LYS A 9 -23.94 5.16 -19.87
C LYS A 9 -25.17 5.89 -20.43
N LEU A 10 -25.55 5.60 -21.67
CA LEU A 10 -26.72 6.22 -22.31
C LEU A 10 -28.02 5.54 -21.89
N VAL A 11 -27.99 4.22 -21.65
CA VAL A 11 -29.16 3.44 -21.24
C VAL A 11 -29.48 3.61 -19.75
N ASP A 12 -28.45 3.65 -18.89
CA ASP A 12 -28.62 3.84 -17.44
C ASP A 12 -27.38 4.51 -16.81
N PRO A 13 -27.35 5.85 -16.76
CA PRO A 13 -26.22 6.61 -16.24
C PRO A 13 -26.05 6.47 -14.72
N VAL A 14 -27.10 6.12 -13.97
CA VAL A 14 -27.06 6.01 -12.50
C VAL A 14 -26.31 4.75 -12.10
N ARG A 15 -26.64 3.62 -12.74
CA ARG A 15 -26.00 2.33 -12.46
C ARG A 15 -24.50 2.35 -12.75
N VAL A 16 -24.07 3.01 -13.84
CA VAL A 16 -22.64 3.13 -14.17
C VAL A 16 -21.88 3.96 -13.14
N ARG A 17 -22.47 5.02 -12.59
CA ARG A 17 -21.83 5.82 -11.53
C ARG A 17 -21.65 5.01 -10.25
N MET A 18 -22.62 4.18 -9.89
CA MET A 18 -22.51 3.29 -8.72
C MET A 18 -21.39 2.26 -8.89
N GLU A 19 -21.31 1.61 -10.05
CA GLU A 19 -20.22 0.66 -10.37
C GLU A 19 -18.83 1.32 -10.36
N GLU A 20 -18.72 2.57 -10.82
CA GLU A 20 -17.47 3.35 -10.73
C GLU A 20 -17.09 3.68 -9.28
N THR A 21 -18.05 4.06 -8.44
CA THR A 21 -17.78 4.34 -7.02
C THR A 21 -17.39 3.09 -6.25
N GLU A 22 -18.01 1.95 -6.54
CA GLU A 22 -17.67 0.66 -5.92
C GLU A 22 -16.26 0.20 -6.34
N ARG A 23 -15.92 0.35 -7.62
CA ARG A 23 -14.56 0.10 -8.11
C ARG A 23 -13.51 0.98 -7.44
N LYS A 24 -13.79 2.27 -7.24
CA LYS A 24 -12.87 3.18 -6.54
C LYS A 24 -12.66 2.76 -5.08
N ARG A 25 -13.74 2.39 -4.38
CA ARG A 25 -13.64 1.89 -2.99
C ARG A 25 -12.80 0.62 -2.88
N LEU A 26 -12.93 -0.31 -3.82
CA LEU A 26 -12.12 -1.54 -3.83
C LEU A 26 -10.63 -1.27 -4.05
N VAL A 27 -10.28 -0.26 -4.84
CA VAL A 27 -8.88 0.17 -5.03
C VAL A 27 -8.33 0.82 -3.76
N GLU A 28 -9.07 1.74 -3.14
CA GLU A 28 -8.68 2.41 -1.89
C GLU A 28 -8.48 1.43 -0.72
N VAL A 29 -9.34 0.41 -0.61
CA VAL A 29 -9.21 -0.64 0.41
C VAL A 29 -7.99 -1.54 0.12
N GLY A 30 -7.73 -1.88 -1.14
CA GLY A 30 -6.59 -2.72 -1.53
C GLY A 30 -5.20 -2.05 -1.40
N GLU A 31 -5.13 -0.72 -1.46
CA GLU A 31 -3.88 0.03 -1.22
C GLU A 31 -3.51 0.11 0.27
N SER A 32 -4.49 -0.04 1.18
CA SER A 32 -4.26 0.04 2.63
C SER A 32 -3.68 -1.24 3.25
N GLU A 33 -3.75 -2.38 2.55
CA GLU A 33 -3.29 -3.69 3.06
C GLU A 33 -1.89 -4.12 2.54
N LYS A 34 -1.20 -3.27 1.75
CA LYS A 34 0.05 -3.64 1.07
C LYS A 34 1.29 -2.83 1.43
N SER A 35 1.32 -2.20 2.60
CA SER A 35 2.59 -1.89 3.25
C SER A 35 2.79 -2.88 4.39
N GLU A 36 3.16 -4.12 4.05
CA GLU A 36 3.90 -4.94 5.01
C GLU A 36 5.18 -4.14 5.31
N ASP A 37 5.15 -3.41 6.41
CA ASP A 37 6.26 -2.60 6.90
C ASP A 37 7.49 -3.50 6.92
N ALA A 38 8.44 -3.26 6.00
CA ALA A 38 9.76 -3.85 6.12
C ALA A 38 10.32 -3.38 7.47
N LYS A 39 10.29 -4.27 8.47
CA LYS A 39 10.85 -3.98 9.80
C LYS A 39 12.35 -4.19 9.71
N TYR A 40 13.09 -3.14 10.01
CA TYR A 40 14.54 -3.19 10.17
C TYR A 40 14.87 -3.21 11.64
N ARG A 41 15.90 -3.95 12.04
CA ARG A 41 16.39 -4.01 13.42
C ARG A 41 17.88 -3.66 13.44
N CYS A 42 18.32 -2.91 14.44
CA CYS A 42 19.74 -2.67 14.66
C CYS A 42 20.42 -3.90 15.26
N ARG A 43 21.48 -4.42 14.64
CA ARG A 43 22.26 -5.56 15.18
C ARG A 43 23.01 -5.26 16.48
N VAL A 44 23.19 -3.97 16.81
CA VAL A 44 23.99 -3.52 17.97
C VAL A 44 23.11 -3.28 19.19
N CYS A 45 22.03 -2.51 19.05
CA CYS A 45 21.16 -2.16 20.17
C CYS A 45 19.77 -2.82 20.12
N GLY A 46 19.42 -3.50 19.02
CA GLY A 46 18.11 -4.14 18.86
C GLY A 46 16.95 -3.20 18.52
N LEU A 47 17.21 -1.90 18.30
CA LEU A 47 16.17 -0.93 17.93
C LEU A 47 15.48 -1.33 16.62
N GLU A 48 14.15 -1.36 16.62
CA GLU A 48 13.35 -1.60 15.41
C GLU A 48 12.91 -0.28 14.77
N SER A 49 13.01 -0.18 13.45
CA SER A 49 12.61 0.98 12.65
C SER A 49 12.02 0.55 11.32
N ARG A 50 11.33 1.47 10.65
CA ARG A 50 10.84 1.32 9.26
C ARG A 50 11.86 1.80 8.22
N SER A 51 12.97 2.42 8.65
CA SER A 51 14.08 2.84 7.78
C SER A 51 15.32 1.99 8.01
N ASN A 52 16.06 1.72 6.93
CA ASN A 52 17.33 1.00 6.96
C ASN A 52 18.57 1.91 6.92
N GLU A 53 18.39 3.23 6.79
CA GLU A 53 19.48 4.15 6.44
C GLU A 53 20.50 4.29 7.57
N TYR A 54 20.04 4.38 8.82
CA TYR A 54 20.91 4.45 9.98
C TYR A 54 20.16 4.11 11.28
N CYS A 55 20.90 3.68 12.29
CA CYS A 55 20.35 3.49 13.63
C CYS A 55 20.47 4.77 14.46
N PRO A 56 19.37 5.44 14.88
CA PRO A 56 19.45 6.65 15.68
C PRO A 56 20.02 6.44 17.09
N ALA A 57 19.96 5.23 17.63
CA ALA A 57 20.55 4.91 18.94
C ALA A 57 22.08 4.68 18.88
N CYS A 58 22.59 4.11 17.79
CA CYS A 58 24.02 3.79 17.63
C CYS A 58 24.77 4.81 16.76
N LEU A 59 24.03 5.70 16.08
CA LEU A 59 24.55 6.67 15.11
C LEU A 59 25.42 6.01 14.03
N ALA A 60 25.07 4.78 13.66
CA ALA A 60 25.83 3.94 12.75
C ALA A 60 24.90 3.21 11.76
N ASP A 61 25.45 2.84 10.61
CA ASP A 61 24.78 2.03 9.59
C ASP A 61 24.84 0.55 9.98
N THR A 62 23.95 0.17 10.90
CA THR A 62 23.91 -1.16 11.53
C THR A 62 22.52 -1.79 11.48
N MET A 63 21.65 -1.29 10.61
CA MET A 63 20.27 -1.76 10.47
C MET A 63 20.20 -2.96 9.50
N GLU A 64 19.47 -4.00 9.87
CA GLU A 64 19.26 -5.22 9.08
C GLU A 64 17.77 -5.53 8.92
N THR A 65 17.36 -6.12 7.79
CA THR A 65 15.97 -6.52 7.55
C THR A 65 15.57 -7.67 8.46
N VAL A 66 14.48 -7.51 9.20
CA VAL A 66 13.85 -8.62 9.93
C VAL A 66 12.95 -9.36 8.95
N ARG A 67 13.48 -10.42 8.32
CA ARG A 67 12.63 -11.37 7.60
C ARG A 67 11.77 -12.09 8.63
N GLN A 68 10.45 -11.88 8.57
CA GLN A 68 9.50 -12.74 9.27
C GLN A 68 9.55 -14.10 8.58
N SER A 69 10.23 -15.05 9.22
CA SER A 69 10.25 -16.48 8.86
C SER A 69 9.11 -17.21 9.55
#